data_AF-A0A7S0NR51-F1
#
_entry.id   AF-A0A7S0NR51-F1
#
_cell.length_a   1.000
_cell.length_b   1.000
_cell.length_c   1.000
_cell.angle_alpha   90.00
_cell.angle_beta   90.00
_cell.angle_gamma   90.00
#
_symmetry.space_group_name_H-M   'P 1'
#
loop_
_entity.id
_entity.type
_entity.pdbx_description
1 polymer ?
#
loop_
_entity_poly.entity_id
_entity_poly.type
_entity_poly.pdbx_seq_one_letter_code
_entity_poly.pdbx_strand_id
1 'polypeptide(L)'
;TRYQHPSPAGACVSQPQTRSRTCNNGNFGGWSGWSGNYGYTSCNRGCSGIRHGASQSESITRYQHPSPPGACVSQSRTRSRACNNGNFGGWSGWSGNYGYTSCNRGCSGIRHGAS
;
A
#
# COMPACT_ATOMS: atom_id res chain seq x y z
N THR A 1 2.32 -22.02 -16.42
CA THR A 1 1.65 -20.71 -16.33
C THR A 1 2.68 -19.60 -16.33
N ARG A 2 2.40 -18.49 -17.00
CA ARG A 2 3.22 -17.26 -16.97
C ARG A 2 2.36 -16.08 -16.51
N TYR A 3 2.98 -15.03 -16.01
CA TYR A 3 2.32 -13.83 -15.50
C TYR A 3 2.52 -12.64 -16.44
N GLN A 4 1.52 -11.75 -16.47
CA GLN A 4 1.57 -10.54 -17.28
C GLN A 4 2.57 -9.51 -16.76
N HIS A 5 2.67 -9.38 -15.43
CA HIS A 5 3.59 -8.47 -14.74
C HIS A 5 4.17 -9.14 -13.49
N PRO A 6 5.42 -8.83 -13.12
CA PRO A 6 6.08 -9.43 -11.96
C PRO A 6 5.67 -8.78 -10.62
N SER A 7 5.21 -7.52 -10.64
CA SER A 7 4.78 -6.78 -9.43
C SER A 7 3.68 -5.75 -9.75
N PRO A 8 2.45 -6.21 -10.02
CA PRO A 8 1.30 -5.33 -10.21
C PRO A 8 0.89 -4.63 -8.90
N ALA A 9 0.16 -3.53 -9.02
CA ALA A 9 -0.43 -2.82 -7.88
C ALA A 9 -1.65 -3.55 -7.25
N GLY A 10 -2.14 -4.60 -7.91
CA GLY A 10 -3.26 -5.41 -7.47
C GLY A 10 -3.00 -6.90 -7.70
N ALA A 11 -4.01 -7.63 -8.15
CA ALA A 11 -3.92 -9.07 -8.38
C ALA A 11 -2.89 -9.44 -9.48
N CYS A 12 -2.30 -10.63 -9.32
CA CYS A 12 -1.52 -11.26 -10.38
C CYS A 12 -2.47 -11.77 -11.48
N VAL A 13 -2.21 -11.38 -12.72
CA VAL A 13 -2.87 -11.94 -13.90
C VAL A 13 -1.96 -13.00 -14.51
N SER A 14 -2.49 -14.20 -14.68
CA SER A 14 -1.72 -15.37 -15.12
C SER A 14 -2.37 -16.05 -16.32
N GLN A 15 -1.55 -16.64 -17.19
CA GLN A 15 -1.96 -17.33 -18.40
C GLN A 15 -1.32 -18.73 -18.42
N PRO A 16 -2.11 -19.82 -18.54
CA PRO A 16 -1.55 -21.13 -18.83
C PRO A 16 -0.94 -21.12 -20.23
N GLN A 17 0.23 -21.73 -20.38
CA GLN A 17 0.92 -21.85 -21.66
C GLN A 17 1.08 -23.32 -21.98
N THR A 18 0.80 -23.67 -23.21
CA THR A 18 0.77 -25.04 -23.73
C THR A 18 1.64 -25.12 -24.98
N ARG A 19 2.16 -26.31 -25.27
CA ARG A 19 2.81 -26.61 -26.54
C ARG A 19 2.42 -28.01 -26.95
N SER A 20 2.43 -28.27 -28.24
CA SER A 20 2.05 -29.55 -28.82
C SER A 20 3.19 -30.12 -29.65
N ARG A 21 3.13 -31.42 -29.92
CA ARG A 21 3.96 -32.08 -30.92
C ARG A 21 3.11 -33.13 -31.61
N THR A 22 3.39 -33.38 -32.86
CA THR A 22 2.60 -34.32 -33.68
C THR A 22 3.25 -35.70 -33.66
N CYS A 23 2.47 -36.76 -33.50
CA CYS A 23 2.92 -38.12 -33.74
C CYS A 23 2.60 -38.50 -35.18
N ASN A 24 3.58 -39.01 -35.92
CA ASN A 24 3.38 -39.50 -37.28
C ASN A 24 4.16 -40.81 -37.47
N ASN A 25 3.47 -41.87 -37.89
CA ASN A 25 4.02 -43.22 -38.07
C ASN A 25 4.86 -43.72 -36.87
N GLY A 26 4.31 -43.62 -35.66
CA GLY A 26 4.97 -44.08 -34.44
C GLY A 26 6.08 -43.18 -33.91
N ASN A 27 6.41 -42.08 -34.59
CA ASN A 27 7.46 -41.15 -34.18
C ASN A 27 6.87 -39.79 -33.81
N PHE A 28 7.30 -39.23 -32.66
CA PHE A 28 6.97 -37.85 -32.29
C PHE A 28 7.88 -36.86 -33.01
N GLY A 29 7.28 -35.86 -33.65
CA GLY A 29 7.98 -34.68 -34.16
C GLY A 29 8.47 -33.74 -33.05
N GLY A 30 9.05 -32.62 -33.47
CA GLY A 30 9.47 -31.56 -32.55
C GLY A 30 8.30 -30.92 -31.80
N TRP A 31 8.61 -30.34 -30.64
CA TRP A 31 7.66 -29.50 -29.91
C TRP A 31 7.44 -28.17 -30.65
N SER A 32 6.20 -27.71 -30.69
CA SER A 32 5.85 -26.35 -31.05
C SER A 32 6.47 -25.35 -30.07
N GLY A 33 6.48 -24.07 -30.46
CA GLY A 33 6.63 -22.98 -29.50
C GLY A 33 5.54 -23.03 -28.41
N TRP A 34 5.84 -22.42 -27.27
CA TRP A 34 4.85 -22.20 -26.22
C TRP A 34 3.77 -21.22 -26.68
N SER A 35 2.51 -21.52 -26.36
CA SER A 35 1.35 -20.65 -26.62
C SER A 35 1.30 -19.49 -25.63
N GLY A 36 0.65 -18.38 -25.99
CA GLY A 36 0.44 -17.21 -25.13
C GLY A 36 1.56 -16.16 -25.18
N ASN A 37 1.33 -15.01 -24.54
CA ASN A 37 2.22 -13.83 -24.64
C ASN A 37 2.77 -13.33 -23.29
N TYR A 38 2.48 -14.03 -22.19
CA TYR A 38 2.94 -13.62 -20.87
C TYR A 38 4.38 -14.08 -20.63
N GLY A 39 5.23 -13.14 -20.24
CA GLY A 39 6.68 -13.35 -20.15
C GLY A 39 7.19 -13.76 -18.76
N TYR A 40 6.48 -13.45 -17.68
CA TYR A 40 7.06 -13.55 -16.32
C TYR A 40 6.79 -14.91 -15.67
N THR A 41 7.78 -15.45 -14.96
CA THR A 41 7.70 -16.73 -14.24
C THR A 41 7.02 -16.62 -12.88
N SER A 42 7.12 -15.45 -12.25
CA SER A 42 6.60 -15.16 -10.92
C SER A 42 5.83 -13.85 -10.90
N CYS A 43 5.02 -13.67 -9.86
CA CYS A 43 4.32 -12.43 -9.60
C CYS A 43 4.13 -12.23 -8.09
N ASN A 44 4.46 -11.04 -7.60
CA ASN A 44 4.17 -10.59 -6.25
C ASN A 44 2.96 -9.65 -6.28
N ARG A 45 1.88 -10.06 -5.62
CA ARG A 45 0.60 -9.34 -5.62
C ARG A 45 0.73 -8.00 -4.86
N GLY A 46 0.16 -6.93 -5.42
CA GLY A 46 -0.02 -5.65 -4.73
C GLY A 46 -1.30 -5.58 -3.90
N CYS A 47 -1.42 -4.55 -3.06
CA CYS A 47 -2.50 -4.33 -2.11
C CYS A 47 -3.31 -3.10 -2.54
N SER A 48 -4.51 -3.30 -3.09
CA SER A 48 -5.48 -2.25 -3.40
C SER A 48 -4.89 -0.97 -4.04
N GLY A 49 -4.01 -1.12 -5.04
CA GLY A 49 -3.37 0.01 -5.73
C GLY A 49 -1.93 0.31 -5.27
N ILE A 50 -1.43 -0.39 -4.25
CA ILE A 50 -0.06 -0.29 -3.75
C ILE A 50 0.74 -1.53 -4.18
N ARG A 51 1.89 -1.36 -4.82
CA ARG A 51 2.73 -2.50 -5.25
C ARG A 51 3.31 -3.25 -4.05
N HIS A 52 3.61 -4.54 -4.23
CA HIS A 52 4.38 -5.29 -3.23
C HIS A 52 5.69 -4.58 -2.89
N GLY A 53 6.00 -4.48 -1.60
CA GLY A 53 7.18 -3.80 -1.07
C GLY A 53 7.00 -2.29 -0.88
N ALA A 54 5.96 -1.69 -1.47
CA ALA A 54 5.62 -0.29 -1.21
C ALA A 54 4.78 -0.14 0.05
N SER A 55 4.64 1.10 0.53
CA SER A 55 3.85 1.44 1.71
C SER A 55 2.82 2.51 1.39
N GLN A 56 1.73 2.51 2.15
CA GLN A 56 0.79 3.64 2.20
C GLN A 56 0.92 4.37 3.53
N SER A 57 0.56 5.65 3.52
CA SER A 57 0.60 6.51 4.71
C SER A 57 -0.69 7.29 4.84
N GLU A 58 -1.02 7.67 6.07
CA GLU A 58 -2.09 8.62 6.38
C GLU A 58 -1.60 9.65 7.40
N SER A 59 -2.30 10.79 7.45
CA SER A 59 -1.93 11.94 8.27
C SER A 59 -3.14 12.55 8.97
N ILE A 60 -2.95 13.00 10.21
CA ILE A 60 -3.94 13.75 10.99
C ILE A 60 -3.30 14.99 11.62
N THR A 61 -4.11 16.01 11.86
CA THR A 61 -3.69 17.16 12.67
C THR A 61 -4.06 16.94 14.14
N ARG A 62 -3.11 17.20 15.03
CA ARG A 62 -3.31 17.21 16.49
C ARG A 62 -2.75 18.49 17.09
N TYR A 63 -3.27 18.86 18.25
CA TYR A 63 -2.87 20.07 18.97
C TYR A 63 -2.12 19.71 20.25
N GLN A 64 -1.21 20.61 20.64
CA GLN A 64 -0.41 20.46 21.86
C GLN A 64 -1.25 20.58 23.13
N HIS A 65 -2.29 21.43 23.10
CA HIS A 65 -3.13 21.74 24.24
C HIS A 65 -4.56 22.11 23.77
N PRO A 66 -5.63 21.75 24.50
CA PRO A 66 -7.01 22.00 24.06
C PRO A 66 -7.47 23.45 24.28
N SER A 67 -6.97 24.13 25.32
CA SER A 67 -7.28 25.54 25.63
C SER A 67 -6.05 26.32 26.10
N PRO A 68 -5.07 26.60 25.22
CA PRO A 68 -3.90 27.40 25.58
C PRO A 68 -4.31 28.85 25.86
N PRO A 69 -3.53 29.61 26.67
CA PRO A 69 -3.78 31.03 26.91
C PRO A 69 -3.56 31.91 25.67
N GLY A 70 -2.92 31.37 24.62
CA GLY A 70 -2.65 32.05 23.36
C GLY A 70 -3.06 31.21 22.16
N ALA A 71 -2.25 31.28 21.09
CA ALA A 71 -2.50 30.56 19.86
C ALA A 71 -2.43 29.04 20.04
N CYS A 72 -3.21 28.34 19.21
CA CYS A 72 -3.14 26.90 19.08
C CYS A 72 -1.85 26.48 18.37
N VAL A 73 -1.12 25.53 18.95
CA VAL A 73 0.03 24.90 18.31
C VAL A 73 -0.40 23.53 17.82
N SER A 74 -0.25 23.29 16.51
CA SER A 74 -0.64 22.05 15.84
C SER A 74 0.56 21.29 15.29
N GLN A 75 0.41 19.97 15.17
CA GLN A 75 1.36 19.05 14.55
C GLN A 75 0.61 18.11 13.62
N SER A 76 1.16 17.90 12.42
CA SER A 76 0.76 16.80 11.55
C SER A 76 1.42 15.51 12.04
N ARG A 77 0.61 14.52 12.38
CA ARG A 77 1.04 13.18 12.78
C ARG A 77 0.76 12.23 11.64
N THR A 78 1.68 11.34 11.37
CA THR A 78 1.64 10.39 10.25
C THR A 78 1.85 8.96 10.74
N ARG A 79 1.25 7.99 10.05
CA ARG A 79 1.57 6.57 10.20
C ARG A 79 1.53 5.90 8.84
N SER A 80 2.24 4.78 8.74
CA SER A 80 2.38 4.00 7.51
C SER A 80 2.19 2.50 7.75
N ARG A 81 1.86 1.77 6.68
CA ARG A 81 1.85 0.30 6.64
C ARG A 81 2.35 -0.21 5.29
N ALA A 82 3.09 -1.31 5.32
CA ALA A 82 3.66 -1.92 4.12
C ALA A 82 2.68 -2.89 3.45
N CYS A 83 2.73 -2.96 2.12
CA CYS A 83 2.06 -3.99 1.33
C CYS A 83 3.02 -5.17 1.11
N ASN A 84 2.59 -6.36 1.53
CA ASN A 84 3.33 -7.60 1.30
C ASN A 84 2.41 -8.66 0.68
N ASN A 85 2.70 -9.06 -0.56
CA ASN A 85 1.99 -10.12 -1.29
C ASN A 85 0.46 -10.06 -1.16
N GLY A 86 -0.09 -8.90 -1.49
CA GLY A 86 -1.54 -8.66 -1.50
C GLY A 86 -2.17 -8.34 -0.16
N ASN A 87 -1.40 -8.36 0.93
CA ASN A 87 -1.87 -8.04 2.27
C ASN A 87 -1.13 -6.83 2.84
N PHE A 88 -1.87 -5.94 3.47
CA PHE A 88 -1.25 -4.89 4.27
C PHE A 88 -0.79 -5.44 5.62
N GLY A 89 0.40 -5.07 6.05
CA GLY A 89 0.83 -5.25 7.43
C GLY A 89 0.05 -4.36 8.41
N GLY A 90 0.39 -4.47 9.69
CA GLY A 90 -0.11 -3.56 10.72
C GLY A 90 0.30 -2.11 10.44
N TRP A 91 -0.53 -1.16 10.87
CA TRP A 91 -0.14 0.24 10.93
C TRP A 91 0.98 0.44 11.95
N SER A 92 1.97 1.23 11.59
CA SER A 92 2.90 1.81 12.58
C SER A 92 2.16 2.72 13.57
N GLY A 93 2.83 2.99 14.68
CA GLY A 93 2.39 4.04 15.60
C GLY A 93 2.36 5.41 14.92
N TRP A 94 1.48 6.29 15.39
CA TRP A 94 1.45 7.68 14.95
C TRP A 94 2.74 8.39 15.36
N SER A 95 3.40 9.05 14.40
CA SER A 95 4.51 9.98 14.64
C SER A 95 4.06 11.17 15.48
N GLY A 96 4.99 11.89 16.11
CA GLY A 96 4.68 13.05 16.95
C GLY A 96 4.01 12.70 18.29
N ASN A 97 3.85 13.70 19.16
CA ASN A 97 3.33 13.51 20.52
C ASN A 97 2.08 14.33 20.84
N TYR A 98 1.59 15.19 19.93
CA TYR A 98 0.39 15.99 20.19
C TYR A 98 -0.86 15.10 20.24
N GLY A 99 -1.65 15.26 21.30
CA GLY A 99 -2.76 14.36 21.62
C GLY A 99 -4.15 14.92 21.31
N TYR A 100 -4.32 16.25 21.34
CA TYR A 100 -5.65 16.87 21.33
C TYR A 100 -6.22 16.99 19.92
N THR A 101 -7.50 16.69 19.76
CA THR A 101 -8.20 16.69 18.46
C THR A 101 -8.66 18.08 18.04
N SER A 102 -8.84 18.98 19.00
CA SER A 102 -9.26 20.36 18.83
C SER A 102 -8.44 21.29 19.71
N CYS A 103 -8.49 22.59 19.40
CA CYS A 103 -7.93 23.63 20.23
C CYS A 103 -8.76 24.92 20.15
N ASN A 104 -9.07 25.48 21.31
CA ASN A 104 -9.74 26.76 21.49
C ASN A 104 -8.73 27.78 22.03
N ARG A 105 -8.33 28.74 21.21
CA ARG A 105 -7.35 29.75 21.61
C ARG A 105 -7.88 30.64 22.74
N GLY A 106 -6.96 31.06 23.61
CA GLY A 106 -7.20 32.08 24.62
C GLY A 106 -7.13 33.50 24.07
N CYS A 107 -7.47 34.46 24.94
CA CYS A 107 -7.40 35.90 24.68
C CYS A 107 -6.45 36.55 25.68
N SER A 108 -5.44 37.28 25.19
CA SER A 108 -4.53 38.09 26.00
C SER A 108 -3.93 37.37 27.23
N GLY A 109 -3.57 36.09 27.09
CA GLY A 109 -2.97 35.31 28.18
C GLY A 109 -3.99 34.54 29.05
N ILE A 110 -5.28 34.72 28.80
CA ILE A 110 -6.37 34.04 29.51
C ILE A 110 -6.85 32.86 28.66
N ARG A 111 -6.98 31.67 29.28
CA ARG A 111 -7.47 30.46 28.60
C ARG A 111 -8.93 30.63 28.20
N HIS A 112 -9.32 30.02 27.08
CA HIS A 112 -10.73 30.00 26.65
C HIS A 112 -11.64 29.48 27.79
N GLY A 113 -12.64 30.29 28.16
CA GLY A 113 -13.62 29.95 29.21
C GLY A 113 -13.19 30.30 30.64
N ALA A 114 -12.01 30.90 30.83
CA ALA A 114 -11.60 31.49 32.11
C ALA A 114 -11.96 33.00 32.13
N SER A 115 -12.28 33.51 33.32
CA SER A 115 -12.56 34.92 33.63
C SER A 115 -11.48 35.50 34.53
#